data_AF-A0A7D5M1E5-F1
#
_entry.id   AF-A0A7D5M1E5-F1
#
_cell.length_a   1.000
_cell.length_b   1.000
_cell.length_c   1.000
_cell.angle_alpha   90.00
_cell.angle_beta   90.00
_cell.angle_gamma   90.00
#
_symmetry.space_group_name_H-M   'P 1'
#
loop_
_entity.id
_entity.type
_entity.pdbx_description
1 polymer ?
#
loop_
_entity_poly.entity_id
_entity_poly.type
_entity_poly.pdbx_seq_one_letter_code
_entity_poly.pdbx_strand_id
1 'polypeptide(L)'
;MAIINHMMKKIDTDVSNLKQGLHPQNLSYWYDKIIKETIEMAPPWLQDKIKVHQDPVLTMKFNLDISKRAVRYFMIVVDNNLDDMPYSTKLYFLKVQEIMSIEMDKSLV
;
A
#
# COMPACT_ATOMS: atom_id res chain seq x y z
N MET A 1 10.66 14.32 35.97
CA MET A 1 11.18 12.96 35.66
C MET A 1 10.09 12.01 35.15
N ALA A 2 8.94 11.86 35.80
CA ALA A 2 7.87 10.96 35.32
C ALA A 2 7.31 11.34 33.93
N ILE A 3 7.13 12.64 33.65
CA ILE A 3 6.66 13.14 32.34
C ILE A 3 7.65 12.81 31.22
N ILE A 4 8.96 12.98 31.48
CA ILE A 4 10.02 12.67 30.51
C ILE A 4 10.03 11.17 30.19
N ASN A 5 9.90 10.31 31.21
CA ASN A 5 9.81 8.85 31.00
C ASN A 5 8.56 8.44 30.23
N HIS A 6 7.43 9.10 30.45
CA HIS A 6 6.20 8.84 29.69
C HIS A 6 6.35 9.27 28.22
N MET A 7 6.92 10.45 27.96
CA MET A 7 7.18 10.93 26.59
C MET A 7 8.18 10.02 25.86
N MET A 8 9.26 9.59 26.51
CA MET A 8 10.24 8.66 25.92
C MET A 8 9.61 7.31 25.57
N LYS A 9 8.76 6.74 26.44
CA LYS A 9 8.03 5.50 26.13
C LYS A 9 7.08 5.65 24.95
N LYS A 10 6.39 6.80 24.86
CA LYS A 10 5.52 7.09 23.73
C LYS A 10 6.32 7.16 22.42
N ILE A 11 7.45 7.86 22.42
CA ILE A 11 8.35 7.94 21.26
C ILE A 11 8.85 6.55 20.85
N ASP A 12 9.30 5.74 21.80
CA ASP A 12 9.78 4.37 21.51
C ASP A 12 8.68 3.49 20.89
N THR A 13 7.45 3.62 21.40
CA THR A 13 6.27 2.94 20.84
C THR A 13 5.97 3.43 19.42
N ASP A 14 5.97 4.75 19.19
CA ASP A 14 5.70 5.35 17.88
C ASP A 14 6.76 4.94 16.85
N VAL A 15 8.04 4.95 17.22
CA VAL A 15 9.16 4.49 16.38
C VAL A 15 9.04 3.00 16.06
N SER A 16 8.67 2.18 17.04
CA SER A 16 8.45 0.75 16.84
C SER A 16 7.30 0.49 15.87
N ASN A 17 6.18 1.20 16.01
CA ASN A 17 5.02 1.10 15.12
C ASN A 17 5.37 1.55 13.69
N LEU A 18 6.13 2.64 13.55
CA LEU A 18 6.62 3.12 12.24
C LEU A 18 7.48 2.07 11.54
N LYS A 19 8.44 1.49 12.27
CA LYS A 19 9.32 0.44 11.76
C LYS A 19 8.50 -0.79 11.36
N GLN A 20 7.53 -1.18 12.18
CA GLN A 20 6.78 -2.40 11.96
C GLN A 20 5.84 -2.33 10.77
N GLY A 21 5.18 -1.19 10.53
CA GLY A 21 4.27 -1.04 9.38
C GLY A 21 4.96 -1.12 8.01
N LEU A 22 6.30 -1.00 7.95
CA LEU A 22 7.08 -1.18 6.72
C LEU A 22 7.77 -2.55 6.64
N HIS A 23 7.41 -3.50 7.51
CA HIS A 23 7.90 -4.87 7.33
C HIS A 23 7.37 -5.47 6.02
N PRO A 24 8.21 -6.21 5.26
CA PRO A 24 7.81 -6.87 4.02
C PRO A 24 6.54 -7.71 4.14
N GLN A 25 6.37 -8.39 5.28
CA GLN A 25 5.21 -9.23 5.57
C GLN A 25 3.93 -8.43 5.70
N ASN A 26 3.99 -7.25 6.33
CA ASN A 26 2.85 -6.34 6.45
C ASN A 26 2.47 -5.79 5.07
N LEU A 27 3.45 -5.33 4.29
CA LEU A 27 3.20 -4.83 2.94
C LEU A 27 2.63 -5.94 2.03
N SER A 28 3.17 -7.15 2.10
CA SER A 28 2.63 -8.30 1.35
C SER A 28 1.18 -8.57 1.68
N TYR A 29 0.84 -8.64 2.97
CA TYR A 29 -0.54 -8.84 3.42
C TYR A 29 -1.49 -7.78 2.84
N TRP A 30 -1.10 -6.51 2.93
CA TRP A 30 -1.92 -5.41 2.42
C TRP A 30 -2.04 -5.43 0.90
N TYR A 31 -0.97 -5.74 0.17
CA TYR A 31 -1.03 -5.94 -1.27
C TYR A 31 -1.96 -7.08 -1.64
N ASP A 32 -1.88 -8.23 -0.97
CA ASP A 32 -2.75 -9.38 -1.24
C ASP A 32 -4.22 -9.01 -1.02
N LYS A 33 -4.53 -8.33 0.08
CA LYS A 33 -5.88 -7.84 0.40
C LYS A 33 -6.39 -6.87 -0.66
N ILE A 34 -5.62 -5.83 -0.98
CA ILE A 34 -5.99 -4.79 -1.95
C ILE A 34 -6.18 -5.39 -3.34
N ILE A 35 -5.28 -6.27 -3.79
CA ILE A 35 -5.36 -6.87 -5.12
C ILE A 35 -6.60 -7.76 -5.23
N LYS A 36 -6.88 -8.56 -4.20
CA LYS A 36 -8.08 -9.40 -4.16
C LYS A 36 -9.36 -8.55 -4.28
N GLU A 37 -9.50 -7.52 -3.45
CA GLU A 37 -10.66 -6.62 -3.48
C GLU A 37 -10.76 -5.83 -4.80
N THR A 38 -9.61 -5.46 -5.38
CA THR A 38 -9.55 -4.80 -6.69
C THR A 38 -10.06 -5.72 -7.80
N ILE A 39 -9.68 -7.00 -7.78
CA ILE A 39 -10.15 -8.01 -8.74
C ILE A 39 -11.66 -8.25 -8.59
N GLU A 40 -12.15 -8.34 -7.35
CA GLU A 40 -13.58 -8.50 -7.05
C GLU A 40 -14.42 -7.31 -7.55
N MET A 41 -13.89 -6.09 -7.47
CA MET A 41 -14.55 -4.89 -7.97
C MET A 41 -14.44 -4.72 -9.49
N ALA A 42 -13.38 -5.25 -10.10
CA ALA A 42 -13.11 -5.05 -11.51
C ALA A 42 -14.00 -5.94 -12.42
N PRO A 43 -14.39 -5.43 -13.60
CA PRO A 43 -15.07 -6.24 -14.60
C PRO A 43 -14.26 -7.48 -15.01
N PRO A 44 -14.92 -8.59 -15.40
CA PRO A 44 -14.25 -9.88 -15.65
C PRO A 44 -13.07 -9.80 -16.63
N TRP A 45 -13.15 -8.96 -17.66
CA TRP A 45 -12.10 -8.80 -18.68
C TRP A 45 -10.88 -7.96 -18.23
N LEU A 46 -10.87 -7.45 -16.98
CA LEU A 46 -9.74 -6.73 -16.39
C LEU A 46 -9.07 -7.51 -15.25
N GLN A 47 -9.68 -8.58 -14.75
CA GLN A 47 -9.20 -9.32 -13.59
C GLN A 47 -7.81 -9.92 -13.82
N ASP A 48 -7.55 -10.46 -15.02
CA ASP A 48 -6.25 -11.01 -15.40
C ASP A 48 -5.17 -9.94 -15.63
N LYS A 49 -5.53 -8.65 -15.59
CA LYS A 49 -4.66 -7.49 -15.77
C LYS A 49 -4.38 -6.73 -14.47
N ILE A 50 -4.61 -7.36 -13.32
CA ILE A 50 -4.31 -6.81 -11.99
C ILE A 50 -3.43 -7.83 -11.28
N LYS A 51 -2.12 -7.56 -11.20
CA LYS A 51 -1.15 -8.46 -10.59
C LYS A 51 -0.14 -7.68 -9.77
N VAL A 52 0.29 -8.29 -8.67
CA VAL A 52 1.45 -7.82 -7.92
C VAL A 52 2.46 -8.96 -7.81
N HIS A 53 3.74 -8.65 -7.96
CA HIS A 53 4.81 -9.60 -7.74
C HIS A 53 5.83 -9.03 -6.75
N GLN A 54 6.01 -9.70 -5.63
CA GLN A 54 7.06 -9.38 -4.66
C GLN A 54 8.38 -10.03 -5.10
N ASP A 55 9.45 -9.25 -5.14
CA ASP A 55 10.78 -9.75 -5.46
C ASP A 55 11.27 -10.71 -4.34
N PRO A 56 11.71 -11.94 -4.67
CA PRO A 56 12.05 -12.95 -3.67
C PRO A 56 13.35 -12.65 -2.92
N VAL A 57 14.22 -11.80 -3.48
CA VAL A 57 15.48 -11.39 -2.85
C VAL A 57 15.33 -10.02 -2.20
N LEU A 58 14.71 -9.09 -2.91
CA LEU A 58 14.43 -7.73 -2.42
C LEU A 58 13.01 -7.66 -1.90
N THR A 59 12.75 -8.21 -0.71
CA THR A 59 11.40 -8.37 -0.15
C THR A 59 10.58 -7.09 0.00
N MET A 60 11.20 -5.91 -0.10
CA MET A 60 10.50 -4.60 -0.11
C MET A 60 10.10 -4.11 -1.51
N LYS A 61 10.51 -4.82 -2.56
CA LYS A 61 10.27 -4.45 -3.95
C LYS A 61 9.03 -5.20 -4.45
N PHE A 62 7.98 -4.43 -4.72
CA PHE A 62 6.73 -4.91 -5.29
C PHE A 62 6.59 -4.38 -6.70
N ASN A 63 6.33 -5.27 -7.66
CA ASN A 63 6.01 -4.92 -9.02
C ASN A 63 4.50 -5.01 -9.23
N LEU A 64 3.84 -3.85 -9.29
CA LEU A 64 2.40 -3.73 -9.55
C LEU A 64 2.17 -3.62 -11.07
N ASP A 65 1.73 -4.72 -11.68
CA ASP A 65 1.33 -4.77 -13.09
C ASP A 65 -0.19 -4.65 -13.17
N ILE A 66 -0.65 -3.45 -13.52
CA ILE A 66 -2.06 -3.11 -13.59
C ILE A 66 -2.41 -2.41 -14.90
N SER A 67 -3.47 -2.86 -15.57
CA SER A 67 -4.00 -2.13 -16.73
C SER A 67 -4.44 -0.73 -16.32
N LYS A 68 -4.15 0.29 -17.14
CA LYS A 68 -4.65 1.66 -16.94
C LYS A 68 -6.16 1.72 -16.66
N ARG A 69 -6.95 0.88 -17.34
CA ARG A 69 -8.41 0.79 -17.17
C ARG A 69 -8.82 0.25 -15.80
N ALA A 70 -7.93 -0.44 -15.10
CA ALA A 70 -8.16 -1.03 -13.79
C ALA A 70 -7.65 -0.15 -12.63
N VAL A 71 -6.79 0.84 -12.89
CA VAL A 71 -6.19 1.69 -11.84
C VAL A 71 -7.22 2.37 -10.96
N ARG A 72 -8.35 2.84 -11.51
CA ARG A 72 -9.43 3.45 -10.71
C ARG A 72 -9.98 2.52 -9.62
N TYR A 73 -10.07 1.22 -9.90
CA TYR A 73 -10.57 0.24 -8.93
C TYR A 73 -9.57 0.05 -7.80
N PHE A 74 -8.28 -0.01 -8.16
CA PHE A 74 -7.21 -0.08 -7.17
C PHE A 74 -7.21 1.15 -6.25
N MET A 75 -7.35 2.37 -6.82
CA MET A 75 -7.39 3.60 -6.02
C MET A 75 -8.54 3.58 -5.00
N ILE A 76 -9.75 3.21 -5.42
CA ILE A 76 -10.92 3.10 -4.55
C ILE A 76 -10.68 2.08 -3.42
N VAL A 77 -10.13 0.92 -3.75
CA VAL A 77 -9.87 -0.14 -2.77
C VAL A 77 -8.81 0.29 -1.76
N VAL A 78 -7.75 0.97 -2.20
CA VAL A 78 -6.76 1.56 -1.29
C VAL A 78 -7.45 2.53 -0.34
N ASP A 79 -8.21 3.50 -0.87
CA ASP A 79 -8.89 4.52 -0.06
C ASP A 79 -9.82 3.91 0.99
N ASN A 80 -10.59 2.89 0.61
CA ASN A 80 -11.49 2.17 1.51
C ASN A 80 -10.76 1.45 2.65
N ASN A 81 -9.48 1.11 2.48
CA ASN A 81 -8.69 0.38 3.45
C ASN A 81 -7.67 1.25 4.20
N LEU A 82 -7.44 2.51 3.78
CA LEU A 82 -6.38 3.34 4.35
C LEU A 82 -6.51 3.45 5.88
N ASP A 83 -7.71 3.65 6.40
CA ASP A 83 -7.92 3.86 7.84
C ASP A 83 -7.62 2.64 8.71
N ASP A 84 -7.68 1.44 8.13
CA ASP A 84 -7.33 0.19 8.81
C ASP A 84 -5.82 -0.11 8.78
N MET A 85 -5.05 0.62 7.94
CA MET A 85 -3.62 0.41 7.80
C MET A 85 -2.82 1.03 8.96
N PRO A 86 -1.74 0.36 9.43
CA PRO A 86 -0.75 1.01 10.27
C PRO A 86 -0.23 2.29 9.61
N TYR A 87 0.11 3.30 10.40
CA TYR A 87 0.44 4.63 9.88
C TYR A 87 1.50 4.63 8.77
N SER A 88 2.61 3.90 8.93
CA SER A 88 3.66 3.84 7.90
C SER A 88 3.24 3.05 6.66
N THR A 89 2.38 2.03 6.81
CA THR A 89 1.74 1.33 5.68
C THR A 89 0.79 2.26 4.92
N LYS A 90 -0.02 3.06 5.63
CA LYS A 90 -0.89 4.09 5.04
C LYS A 90 -0.07 5.06 4.18
N LEU A 91 1.04 5.58 4.72
CA LEU A 91 1.94 6.47 3.96
C LEU A 91 2.52 5.79 2.71
N TYR A 92 2.89 4.50 2.81
CA TYR A 92 3.37 3.74 1.67
C TYR A 92 2.34 3.67 0.55
N PHE A 93 1.09 3.31 0.85
CA PHE A 93 0.04 3.19 -0.17
C PHE A 93 -0.42 4.54 -0.72
N LEU A 94 -0.41 5.60 0.08
CA LEU A 94 -0.59 6.97 -0.42
C LEU A 94 0.49 7.32 -1.45
N LYS A 95 1.75 6.94 -1.21
CA LYS A 95 2.82 7.16 -2.19
C LYS A 95 2.63 6.32 -3.46
N VAL A 96 2.13 5.10 -3.33
CA VAL A 96 1.80 4.23 -4.48
C VAL A 96 0.69 4.87 -5.33
N GLN A 97 -0.37 5.39 -4.72
CA GLN A 97 -1.43 6.13 -5.43
C GLN A 97 -0.88 7.37 -6.13
N GLU A 98 -0.03 8.16 -5.47
CA GLU A 98 0.62 9.33 -6.07
C GLU A 98 1.43 8.95 -7.33
N ILE A 99 2.27 7.91 -7.25
CA ILE A 99 3.06 7.43 -8.39
C ILE A 99 2.15 6.96 -9.53
N MET A 100 1.08 6.22 -9.23
CA MET A 100 0.13 5.78 -10.26
C MET A 100 -0.58 6.94 -10.94
N SER A 101 -1.00 7.97 -10.20
CA SER A 101 -1.61 9.17 -10.78
C SER A 101 -0.64 9.86 -11.76
N ILE A 102 0.63 10.02 -11.36
CA ILE A 102 1.66 10.61 -12.22
C ILE A 102 1.86 9.78 -13.51
N GLU A 103 1.91 8.45 -13.40
CA GLU A 103 2.06 7.57 -14.56
C GLU A 103 0.82 7.57 -15.47
N MET A 104 -0.39 7.73 -14.90
CA MET A 104 -1.61 7.91 -15.70
C MET A 104 -1.56 9.21 -16.51
N ASP A 105 -1.14 10.32 -15.90
CA ASP A 105 -1.08 11.64 -16.52
C ASP A 105 -0.05 11.70 -17.65
N LYS A 106 1.16 11.15 -17.46
CA LYS A 106 2.19 11.05 -18.51
C LYS A 106 1.70 10.33 -19.75
N SER A 107 0.78 9.40 -19.57
CA SER A 107 0.33 8.49 -20.61
C SER A 107 -0.84 9.03 -21.46
N LEU A 108 -1.34 10.21 -21.09
CA LEU A 108 -2.34 10.99 -21.81
C LEU A 108 -1.72 12.08 -22.70
N VAL A 109 -0.40 12.26 -22.64
CA VAL A 109 0.40 13.21 -23.45
C VAL A 109 1.10 12.50 -24.60
#